data_AF-A0A3D1KJ42-F1
#
_entry.id   AF-A0A3D1KJ42-F1
#
_cell.length_a   1.000
_cell.length_b   1.000
_cell.length_c   1.000
_cell.angle_alpha   90.00
_cell.angle_beta   90.00
_cell.angle_gamma   90.00
#
_symmetry.space_group_name_H-M   'P 1'
#
loop_
_entity.id
_entity.type
_entity.pdbx_description
1 polymer ?
#
loop_
_entity_poly.entity_id
_entity_poly.type
_entity_poly.pdbx_seq_one_letter_code
_entity_poly.pdbx_strand_id
1 'polypeptide(L)'
;MRSGEDLVEMDNNTLRMETLQIIGLVERSGVGLDRIFMTSISEGKGAPDFFGTNDEYVVLNIPAKIKDLNFVYYLKKVAAEKQITFGQAKDFVELENIRKFGKSNDKARLRYFLENGLIEKIGIGKGTKYILSKQFYEFIDKRSEYTRLKWLNKDEQKMLLLNYLKQHEKGRMRDFRELFKERPLKNQQINRLLNELAGGGVDFEGKRRSKSGYWKIKGNSNDIEK
;
A
#
# COMPACT_ATOMS: atom_id res chain seq x y z
N MET A 1 -29.72 42.83 -34.73
CA MET A 1 -30.79 41.81 -34.86
C MET A 1 -30.13 40.49 -35.19
N ARG A 2 -30.05 39.58 -34.21
CA ARG A 2 -29.71 38.17 -34.50
C ARG A 2 -30.99 37.53 -35.03
N SER A 3 -30.90 36.98 -36.24
CA SER A 3 -31.98 36.29 -36.95
C SER A 3 -32.48 35.10 -36.14
N GLY A 4 -33.80 34.93 -36.10
CA GLY A 4 -34.53 33.99 -35.24
C GLY A 4 -34.44 32.51 -35.64
N GLU A 5 -33.31 32.04 -36.17
CA GLU A 5 -33.12 30.65 -36.62
C GLU A 5 -31.93 29.92 -35.97
N ASP A 6 -31.20 30.56 -35.03
CA ASP A 6 -30.09 29.93 -34.30
C ASP A 6 -30.50 29.30 -32.95
N LEU A 7 -31.81 29.09 -32.72
CA LEU A 7 -32.31 28.30 -31.58
C LEU A 7 -32.45 26.82 -31.97
N VAL A 8 -31.38 26.26 -32.55
CA VAL A 8 -31.22 24.82 -32.72
C VAL A 8 -31.11 24.23 -31.32
N GLU A 9 -32.26 23.76 -30.84
CA GLU A 9 -32.46 22.69 -29.85
C GLU A 9 -31.28 22.49 -28.88
N MET A 10 -31.00 23.50 -28.05
CA MET A 10 -30.17 23.27 -26.87
C MET A 10 -30.89 22.22 -26.03
N ASP A 11 -30.26 21.06 -25.86
CA ASP A 11 -30.72 20.03 -24.93
C ASP A 11 -31.13 20.70 -23.61
N ASN A 12 -32.33 20.38 -23.12
CA ASN A 12 -32.89 20.92 -21.89
C ASN A 12 -31.90 20.77 -20.71
N ASN A 13 -31.07 19.71 -20.74
CA ASN A 13 -30.02 19.52 -19.77
C ASN A 13 -28.90 20.57 -19.88
N THR A 14 -28.54 20.99 -21.10
CA THR A 14 -27.56 22.06 -21.36
C THR A 14 -28.06 23.42 -20.89
N LEU A 15 -29.31 23.78 -21.19
CA LEU A 15 -29.95 25.02 -20.71
C LEU A 15 -30.00 25.08 -19.17
N ARG A 16 -30.34 23.96 -18.52
CA ARG A 16 -30.34 23.85 -17.05
C ARG A 16 -28.94 24.02 -16.47
N MET A 17 -27.94 23.39 -17.07
CA MET A 17 -26.55 23.51 -16.62
C MET A 17 -26.00 24.91 -16.81
N GLU A 18 -26.30 25.59 -17.92
CA GLU A 18 -25.94 26.99 -18.13
C GLU A 18 -26.61 27.91 -17.11
N THR A 19 -27.90 27.70 -16.83
CA THR A 19 -28.62 28.48 -15.83
C THR A 19 -27.99 28.31 -14.44
N LEU A 20 -27.73 27.07 -14.02
CA LEU A 20 -27.07 26.74 -12.74
C LEU A 20 -25.65 27.32 -12.65
N GLN A 21 -24.93 27.39 -13.77
CA GLN A 21 -23.60 27.97 -13.82
C GLN A 21 -23.65 29.51 -13.70
N ILE A 22 -24.57 30.17 -14.39
CA ILE A 22 -24.73 31.63 -14.33
C ILE A 22 -25.03 32.09 -12.90
N ILE A 23 -25.83 31.32 -12.17
CA ILE A 23 -26.14 31.59 -10.76
C ILE A 23 -25.09 31.03 -9.77
N GLY A 24 -23.99 30.48 -10.26
CA GLY A 24 -22.85 30.04 -9.46
C GLY A 24 -23.05 28.75 -8.65
N LEU A 25 -24.06 27.95 -8.96
CA LEU A 25 -24.34 26.68 -8.26
C LEU A 25 -23.55 25.49 -8.81
N VAL A 26 -23.04 25.57 -10.04
CA VAL A 26 -22.33 24.47 -10.71
C VAL A 26 -21.10 24.97 -11.48
N GLU A 27 -20.03 24.19 -11.49
CA GLU A 27 -18.78 24.45 -12.21
C GLU A 27 -18.67 23.58 -13.48
N ARG A 28 -18.16 24.14 -14.59
CA ARG A 28 -18.15 23.52 -15.95
C ARG A 28 -17.33 22.23 -16.10
N SER A 29 -16.43 21.92 -15.17
CA SER A 29 -15.29 21.02 -15.43
C SER A 29 -15.23 19.77 -14.54
N GLY A 30 -16.33 19.37 -13.90
CA GLY A 30 -16.34 18.20 -13.01
C GLY A 30 -15.54 18.39 -11.71
N VAL A 31 -15.06 19.60 -11.45
CA VAL A 31 -14.33 20.01 -10.23
C VAL A 31 -15.16 19.76 -8.98
N GLY A 32 -16.49 19.88 -9.06
CA GLY A 32 -17.39 19.53 -7.97
C GLY A 32 -17.23 18.07 -7.53
N LEU A 33 -17.06 17.14 -8.46
CA LEU A 33 -16.84 15.73 -8.15
C LEU A 33 -15.49 15.52 -7.45
N ASP A 34 -14.43 16.15 -7.97
CA ASP A 34 -13.10 16.10 -7.33
C ASP A 34 -13.15 16.68 -5.92
N ARG A 35 -13.90 17.77 -5.71
CA ARG A 35 -14.09 18.37 -4.37
C ARG A 35 -14.87 17.46 -3.45
N ILE A 36 -15.90 16.76 -3.94
CA ILE A 36 -16.66 15.78 -3.15
C ILE A 36 -15.75 14.63 -2.71
N PHE A 37 -14.95 14.07 -3.64
CA PHE A 37 -14.01 13.00 -3.30
C PHE A 37 -12.94 13.51 -2.33
N MET A 38 -12.34 14.68 -2.59
CA MET A 38 -11.34 15.28 -1.69
C MET A 38 -11.92 15.53 -0.30
N THR A 39 -13.11 16.13 -0.21
CA THR A 39 -13.77 16.45 1.06
C THR A 39 -14.13 15.18 1.80
N SER A 40 -14.74 14.18 1.14
CA SER A 40 -15.09 12.91 1.77
C SER A 40 -13.86 12.20 2.33
N ILE A 41 -12.76 12.10 1.56
CA ILE A 41 -11.56 11.42 2.06
C ILE A 41 -10.85 12.28 3.10
N SER A 42 -10.81 13.61 2.92
CA SER A 42 -10.23 14.56 3.87
C SER A 42 -11.09 14.81 5.12
N GLU A 43 -12.31 14.31 5.19
CA GLU A 43 -13.08 14.24 6.43
C GLU A 43 -13.01 12.85 7.04
N GLY A 44 -12.13 11.99 6.49
CA GLY A 44 -11.96 10.62 6.90
C GLY A 44 -13.11 9.72 6.48
N LYS A 45 -14.17 10.21 5.83
CA LYS A 45 -15.34 9.41 5.44
C LYS A 45 -14.97 8.23 4.52
N GLY A 46 -13.89 8.39 3.77
CA GLY A 46 -13.38 7.43 2.80
C GLY A 46 -13.79 7.80 1.38
N ALA A 47 -13.32 7.03 0.40
CA ALA A 47 -13.61 7.29 -1.00
C ALA A 47 -15.10 7.08 -1.30
N PRO A 48 -15.79 8.06 -1.91
CA PRO A 48 -17.08 7.83 -2.56
C PRO A 48 -16.97 6.77 -3.65
N ASP A 49 -18.08 6.12 -3.97
CA ASP A 49 -18.15 5.14 -5.05
C ASP A 49 -19.45 5.29 -5.86
N PHE A 50 -19.49 4.64 -7.01
CA PHE A 50 -20.61 4.66 -7.94
C PHE A 50 -21.42 3.35 -7.94
N PHE A 51 -21.32 2.54 -6.88
CA PHE A 51 -21.99 1.25 -6.83
C PHE A 51 -23.52 1.42 -6.96
N GLY A 52 -24.11 0.65 -7.89
CA GLY A 52 -25.53 0.75 -8.23
C GLY A 52 -25.87 1.68 -9.39
N THR A 53 -24.88 2.37 -9.98
CA THR A 53 -25.03 3.13 -11.24
C THR A 53 -25.38 2.19 -12.41
N ASN A 54 -26.27 2.63 -13.30
CA ASN A 54 -26.61 1.94 -14.55
C ASN A 54 -26.79 2.96 -15.70
N ASP A 55 -27.33 2.51 -16.84
CA ASP A 55 -27.49 3.36 -18.03
C ASP A 55 -28.58 4.44 -17.88
N GLU A 56 -29.48 4.31 -16.90
CA GLU A 56 -30.59 5.24 -16.68
C GLU A 56 -30.28 6.28 -15.58
N TYR A 57 -29.45 5.94 -14.60
CA TYR A 57 -29.13 6.81 -13.47
C TYR A 57 -27.73 6.61 -12.91
N VAL A 58 -27.16 7.69 -12.37
CA VAL A 58 -25.87 7.70 -11.68
C VAL A 58 -26.10 7.78 -10.17
N VAL A 59 -25.52 6.83 -9.43
CA VAL A 59 -25.55 6.82 -7.96
C VAL A 59 -24.18 7.25 -7.45
N LEU A 60 -24.13 8.26 -6.57
CA LEU A 60 -22.91 8.61 -5.85
C LEU A 60 -23.07 8.30 -4.37
N ASN A 61 -22.41 7.24 -3.90
CA ASN A 61 -22.39 6.86 -2.50
C ASN A 61 -21.29 7.63 -1.79
N ILE A 62 -21.66 8.60 -0.94
CA ILE A 62 -20.70 9.31 -0.07
C ILE A 62 -20.75 8.66 1.31
N PRO A 63 -19.67 8.02 1.77
CA PRO A 63 -19.66 7.40 3.09
C PRO A 63 -19.99 8.44 4.19
N ALA A 64 -20.86 8.11 5.13
CA ALA A 64 -21.20 9.02 6.23
C ALA A 64 -20.33 8.83 7.48
N LYS A 65 -19.62 7.70 7.59
CA LYS A 65 -18.79 7.39 8.76
C LYS A 65 -17.41 7.99 8.60
N ILE A 66 -17.04 8.94 9.46
CA ILE A 66 -15.65 9.40 9.65
C ILE A 66 -14.79 8.16 9.96
N LYS A 67 -14.08 7.63 8.96
CA LYS A 67 -13.22 6.45 9.09
C LYS A 67 -11.90 6.79 9.78
N ASP A 68 -11.30 7.97 9.53
CA ASP A 68 -10.06 8.37 10.21
C ASP A 68 -9.69 9.86 10.02
N LEU A 69 -9.97 10.70 11.02
CA LEU A 69 -9.55 12.12 11.05
C LEU A 69 -8.02 12.28 11.10
N ASN A 70 -7.31 11.37 11.78
CA ASN A 70 -5.88 11.50 11.98
C ASN A 70 -5.11 11.30 10.67
N PHE A 71 -5.61 10.43 9.79
CA PHE A 71 -5.05 10.26 8.44
C PHE A 71 -5.06 11.57 7.64
N VAL A 72 -6.15 12.32 7.73
CA VAL A 72 -6.28 13.59 7.03
C VAL A 72 -5.35 14.63 7.63
N TYR A 73 -5.39 14.80 8.95
CA TYR A 73 -4.53 15.77 9.63
C TYR A 73 -3.06 15.53 9.31
N TYR A 74 -2.65 14.26 9.27
CA TYR A 74 -1.32 13.89 8.84
C TYR A 74 -1.01 14.34 7.42
N LEU A 75 -1.88 14.04 6.44
CA LEU A 75 -1.63 14.44 5.05
C LEU A 75 -1.59 15.95 4.88
N LYS A 76 -2.47 16.70 5.55
CA LYS A 76 -2.43 18.17 5.56
C LYS A 76 -1.12 18.69 6.15
N LYS A 77 -0.67 18.12 7.26
CA LYS A 77 0.60 18.45 7.90
C LYS A 77 1.77 18.22 6.94
N VAL A 78 1.86 17.03 6.33
CA VAL A 78 2.97 16.70 5.43
C VAL A 78 2.93 17.50 4.14
N ALA A 79 1.75 17.82 3.60
CA ALA A 79 1.62 18.72 2.46
C ALA A 79 2.21 20.10 2.76
N ALA A 80 1.90 20.66 3.94
CA ALA A 80 2.43 21.95 4.36
C ALA A 80 3.95 21.90 4.60
N GLU A 81 4.44 20.87 5.30
CA GLU A 81 5.87 20.73 5.65
C GLU A 81 6.77 20.49 4.43
N LYS A 82 6.32 19.66 3.48
CA LYS A 82 7.11 19.25 2.31
C LYS A 82 6.75 20.02 1.04
N GLN A 83 5.85 21.00 1.12
CA GLN A 83 5.28 21.72 -0.04
C GLN A 83 4.74 20.76 -1.11
N ILE A 84 4.21 19.62 -0.68
CA ILE A 84 3.65 18.60 -1.56
C ILE A 84 2.26 19.07 -1.99
N THR A 85 2.06 19.15 -3.30
CA THR A 85 0.72 19.34 -3.85
C THR A 85 0.12 17.98 -4.13
N PHE A 86 -0.95 17.63 -3.40
CA PHE A 86 -1.81 16.53 -3.80
C PHE A 86 -2.56 16.96 -5.05
N GLY A 87 -2.34 16.24 -6.14
CA GLY A 87 -2.73 16.63 -7.50
C GLY A 87 -4.21 16.45 -7.79
N GLN A 88 -4.95 15.67 -6.98
CA GLN A 88 -6.38 15.38 -7.11
C GLN A 88 -6.87 14.50 -5.93
N ALA A 89 -8.19 14.32 -5.82
CA ALA A 89 -8.80 13.39 -4.86
C ALA A 89 -8.28 11.95 -4.98
N LYS A 90 -7.87 11.56 -6.19
CA LYS A 90 -7.30 10.25 -6.50
C LYS A 90 -6.08 9.91 -5.66
N ASP A 91 -5.29 10.89 -5.23
CA ASP A 91 -4.12 10.63 -4.39
C ASP A 91 -4.49 10.11 -3.01
N PHE A 92 -5.53 10.71 -2.44
CA PHE A 92 -6.04 10.32 -1.14
C PHE A 92 -6.64 8.92 -1.21
N VAL A 93 -7.36 8.62 -2.30
CA VAL A 93 -7.87 7.27 -2.57
C VAL A 93 -6.70 6.28 -2.66
N GLU A 94 -5.65 6.64 -3.39
CA GLU A 94 -4.52 5.74 -3.62
C GLU A 94 -3.69 5.51 -2.34
N LEU A 95 -3.45 6.54 -1.55
CA LEU A 95 -2.79 6.42 -0.24
C LEU A 95 -3.65 5.58 0.74
N GLU A 96 -4.98 5.73 0.70
CA GLU A 96 -5.89 4.90 1.48
C GLU A 96 -5.89 3.43 1.02
N ASN A 97 -5.80 3.19 -0.29
CA ASN A 97 -5.66 1.84 -0.86
C ASN A 97 -4.32 1.21 -0.46
N ILE A 98 -3.23 1.97 -0.47
CA ILE A 98 -1.93 1.51 0.01
C ILE A 98 -2.02 1.18 1.50
N ARG A 99 -2.65 2.04 2.31
CA ARG A 99 -2.82 1.79 3.75
C ARG A 99 -3.57 0.48 4.03
N LYS A 100 -4.64 0.20 3.28
CA LYS A 100 -5.49 -0.99 3.51
C LYS A 100 -4.95 -2.27 2.89
N PHE A 101 -4.51 -2.20 1.65
CA PHE A 101 -4.22 -3.39 0.82
C PHE A 101 -2.73 -3.56 0.54
N GLY A 102 -1.93 -2.51 0.78
CA GLY A 102 -0.51 -2.47 0.50
C GLY A 102 -0.17 -2.56 -0.97
N LYS A 103 -1.09 -2.15 -1.85
CA LYS A 103 -0.95 -2.15 -3.30
C LYS A 103 -1.47 -0.84 -3.88
N SER A 104 -0.98 -0.53 -5.07
CA SER A 104 -1.34 0.64 -5.86
C SER A 104 -1.37 0.22 -7.33
N ASN A 105 -2.37 0.74 -8.05
CA ASN A 105 -2.55 0.47 -9.48
C ASN A 105 -1.90 1.57 -10.33
N ASP A 106 -1.61 2.74 -9.75
CA ASP A 106 -0.96 3.86 -10.41
C ASP A 106 0.55 3.89 -10.13
N LYS A 107 1.34 3.40 -11.09
CA LYS A 107 2.81 3.37 -10.96
C LYS A 107 3.44 4.76 -10.89
N ALA A 108 2.87 5.76 -11.56
CA ALA A 108 3.43 7.11 -11.59
C ALA A 108 3.23 7.80 -10.23
N ARG A 109 2.03 7.71 -9.66
CA ARG A 109 1.75 8.24 -8.32
C ARG A 109 2.48 7.47 -7.23
N LEU A 110 2.60 6.15 -7.36
CA LEU A 110 3.40 5.36 -6.44
C LEU A 110 4.86 5.84 -6.37
N ARG A 111 5.48 6.12 -7.52
CA ARG A 111 6.83 6.66 -7.57
C ARG A 111 6.91 8.02 -6.88
N TYR A 112 5.95 8.91 -7.17
CA TYR A 112 5.86 10.21 -6.52
C TYR A 112 5.74 10.09 -4.99
N PHE A 113 4.91 9.19 -4.48
CA PHE A 113 4.74 8.97 -3.04
C PHE A 113 6.00 8.40 -2.37
N LEU A 114 6.74 7.53 -3.05
CA LEU A 114 8.02 7.02 -2.56
C LEU A 114 9.08 8.12 -2.49
N GLU A 115 9.23 8.90 -3.56
CA GLU A 115 10.23 9.99 -3.65
C GLU A 115 9.96 11.07 -2.59
N ASN A 116 8.69 11.33 -2.28
CA ASN A 116 8.29 12.28 -1.25
C ASN A 116 8.24 11.69 0.18
N GLY A 117 8.57 10.40 0.35
CA GLY A 117 8.60 9.73 1.65
C GLY A 117 7.23 9.62 2.33
N LEU A 118 6.15 9.55 1.55
CA LEU A 118 4.79 9.31 2.04
C LEU A 118 4.54 7.82 2.29
N ILE A 119 5.23 6.96 1.55
CA ILE A 119 5.12 5.50 1.63
C ILE A 119 6.50 4.84 1.67
N GLU A 120 6.54 3.62 2.20
CA GLU A 120 7.71 2.75 2.23
C GLU A 120 7.41 1.44 1.47
N LYS A 121 8.45 0.88 0.82
CA LYS A 121 8.37 -0.39 0.11
C LYS A 121 8.72 -1.55 1.03
N ILE A 122 7.91 -2.60 1.03
CA ILE A 122 8.15 -3.85 1.76
C ILE A 122 8.25 -5.01 0.77
N GLY A 123 9.36 -5.74 0.82
CA GLY A 123 9.59 -6.92 -0.01
C GLY A 123 10.15 -6.61 -1.40
N ILE A 124 10.35 -7.67 -2.19
CA ILE A 124 11.06 -7.62 -3.48
C ILE A 124 10.26 -8.35 -4.56
N GLY A 125 10.20 -7.78 -5.77
CA GLY A 125 9.61 -8.39 -6.96
C GLY A 125 8.08 -8.47 -6.92
N LYS A 126 7.50 -9.58 -7.41
CA LYS A 126 6.04 -9.76 -7.56
C LYS A 126 5.25 -9.74 -6.24
N GLY A 127 5.92 -9.91 -5.09
CA GLY A 127 5.32 -9.87 -3.75
C GLY A 127 5.47 -8.54 -3.02
N THR A 128 5.95 -7.50 -3.71
CA THR A 128 6.15 -6.17 -3.12
C THR A 128 4.82 -5.63 -2.60
N LYS A 129 4.85 -5.13 -1.38
CA LYS A 129 3.79 -4.31 -0.79
C LYS A 129 4.32 -2.92 -0.47
N TYR A 130 3.40 -2.00 -0.27
CA TYR A 130 3.70 -0.65 0.18
C TYR A 130 2.96 -0.40 1.49
N ILE A 131 3.53 0.42 2.35
CA ILE A 131 2.88 0.90 3.57
C ILE A 131 3.08 2.41 3.66
N LEU A 132 2.28 3.10 4.46
CA LEU A 132 2.56 4.49 4.80
C LEU A 132 3.90 4.61 5.56
N SER A 133 4.52 5.77 5.49
CA SER A 133 5.82 6.00 6.13
C SER A 133 5.75 5.92 7.65
N LYS A 134 6.91 5.67 8.29
CA LYS A 134 7.05 5.65 9.76
C LYS A 134 6.40 6.84 10.45
N GLN A 135 6.57 8.04 9.87
CA GLN A 135 6.06 9.31 10.40
C GLN A 135 4.54 9.28 10.58
N PHE A 136 3.80 8.61 9.68
CA PHE A 136 2.36 8.45 9.83
C PHE A 136 2.00 7.66 11.09
N TYR A 137 2.65 6.51 11.30
CA TYR A 137 2.38 5.65 12.45
C TYR A 137 2.86 6.26 13.77
N GLU A 138 3.91 7.08 13.75
CA GLU A 138 4.31 7.88 14.90
C GLU A 138 3.29 8.98 15.20
N PHE A 139 2.71 9.62 14.17
CA PHE A 139 1.70 10.66 14.32
C PHE A 139 0.40 10.14 14.94
N ILE A 140 -0.02 8.93 14.59
CA ILE A 140 -1.25 8.31 15.15
C ILE A 140 -1.00 7.47 16.42
N ASP A 141 0.21 7.56 17.00
CA ASP A 141 0.65 6.76 18.15
C ASP A 141 0.49 5.23 17.99
N LYS A 142 0.71 4.73 16.77
CA LYS A 142 0.68 3.29 16.43
C LYS A 142 2.06 2.77 16.01
N ARG A 143 3.09 3.12 16.79
CA ARG A 143 4.48 2.71 16.53
C ARG A 143 4.63 1.18 16.42
N SER A 144 3.95 0.44 17.28
CA SER A 144 3.95 -1.03 17.26
C SER A 144 3.35 -1.62 15.99
N GLU A 145 2.37 -0.95 15.38
CA GLU A 145 1.78 -1.37 14.10
C GLU A 145 2.78 -1.21 12.96
N TYR A 146 3.49 -0.07 12.90
CA TYR A 146 4.59 0.13 11.96
C TYR A 146 5.63 -0.97 12.10
N THR A 147 6.08 -1.22 13.33
CA THR A 147 7.05 -2.28 13.59
C THR A 147 6.50 -3.60 13.09
N ARG A 148 5.28 -4.02 13.43
CA ARG A 148 4.71 -5.30 12.94
C ARG A 148 4.61 -5.40 11.41
N LEU A 149 4.26 -4.30 10.73
CA LEU A 149 4.21 -4.27 9.28
C LEU A 149 5.60 -4.45 8.66
N LYS A 150 6.61 -3.81 9.28
CA LYS A 150 8.01 -3.82 8.84
C LYS A 150 8.80 -5.05 9.27
N TRP A 151 8.52 -5.62 10.47
CA TRP A 151 9.21 -6.68 11.25
C TRP A 151 9.36 -8.03 10.52
N LEU A 152 8.75 -8.15 9.34
CA LEU A 152 8.90 -9.33 8.49
C LEU A 152 9.23 -8.89 7.07
N ASN A 153 10.10 -7.89 6.96
CA ASN A 153 10.82 -7.67 5.73
C ASN A 153 11.78 -8.84 5.49
N LYS A 154 12.31 -8.90 4.27
CA LYS A 154 13.10 -10.04 3.81
C LYS A 154 14.37 -10.26 4.65
N ASP A 155 14.97 -9.19 5.16
CA ASP A 155 16.24 -9.24 5.89
C ASP A 155 16.02 -9.68 7.34
N GLU A 156 14.95 -9.23 7.99
CA GLU A 156 14.55 -9.73 9.31
C GLU A 156 14.13 -11.20 9.26
N GLN A 157 13.41 -11.63 8.20
CA GLN A 157 13.10 -13.05 8.00
C GLN A 157 14.37 -13.91 7.86
N LYS A 158 15.39 -13.40 7.15
CA LYS A 158 16.70 -14.05 7.05
C LYS A 158 17.42 -14.09 8.39
N MET A 159 17.43 -12.98 9.13
CA MET A 159 18.05 -12.90 10.45
C MET A 159 17.39 -13.86 11.44
N LEU A 160 16.06 -14.01 11.40
CA LEU A 160 15.34 -14.97 12.23
C LEU A 160 15.73 -16.42 11.90
N LEU A 161 15.82 -16.77 10.61
CA LEU A 161 16.32 -18.07 10.15
C LEU A 161 17.77 -18.33 10.61
N LEU A 162 18.65 -17.33 10.45
CA LEU A 162 20.03 -17.42 10.91
C LEU A 162 20.11 -17.60 12.43
N ASN A 163 19.33 -16.85 13.20
CA ASN A 163 19.31 -16.96 14.65
C ASN A 163 18.84 -18.35 15.10
N TYR A 164 17.80 -18.89 14.47
CA TYR A 164 17.35 -20.26 14.71
C TYR A 164 18.48 -21.28 14.44
N LEU A 165 19.17 -21.15 13.31
CA LEU A 165 20.27 -22.06 12.95
C LEU A 165 21.49 -21.90 13.89
N LYS A 166 21.75 -20.71 14.41
CA LYS A 166 22.79 -20.49 15.44
C LYS A 166 22.43 -21.18 16.76
N GLN A 167 21.16 -21.20 17.14
CA GLN A 167 20.71 -21.76 18.42
C GLN A 167 20.52 -23.28 18.39
N HIS A 168 20.17 -23.85 17.24
CA HIS A 168 19.80 -25.27 17.13
C HIS A 168 20.70 -26.09 16.19
N GLU A 169 21.73 -25.48 15.60
CA GLU A 169 22.70 -26.02 14.63
C GLU A 169 22.11 -26.52 13.30
N LYS A 170 20.90 -27.11 13.34
CA LYS A 170 20.19 -27.74 12.23
C LYS A 170 18.73 -27.29 12.22
N GLY A 171 18.19 -27.03 11.03
CA GLY A 171 16.79 -26.68 10.84
C GLY A 171 16.17 -27.36 9.63
N ARG A 172 15.00 -27.97 9.81
CA ARG A 172 14.21 -28.57 8.74
C ARG A 172 13.06 -27.63 8.37
N MET A 173 12.47 -27.86 7.19
CA MET A 173 11.33 -27.07 6.70
C MET A 173 10.13 -27.07 7.65
N ARG A 174 9.93 -28.14 8.44
CA ARG A 174 8.85 -28.16 9.46
C ARG A 174 9.13 -27.15 10.58
N ASP A 175 10.38 -27.04 11.00
CA ASP A 175 10.79 -26.18 12.11
C ASP A 175 10.69 -24.71 11.70
N PHE A 176 11.10 -24.40 10.47
CA PHE A 176 10.92 -23.04 9.92
C PHE A 176 9.46 -22.66 9.70
N ARG A 177 8.57 -23.61 9.37
CA ARG A 177 7.13 -23.32 9.31
C ARG A 177 6.57 -22.96 10.67
N GLU A 178 6.99 -23.68 11.71
CA GLU A 178 6.61 -23.37 13.09
C GLU A 178 7.15 -22.00 13.53
N LEU A 179 8.41 -21.68 13.17
CA LEU A 179 9.04 -20.39 13.44
C LEU A 179 8.26 -19.20 12.84
N PHE A 180 7.60 -19.38 11.69
CA PHE A 180 6.80 -18.36 11.03
C PHE A 180 5.29 -18.50 11.25
N LYS A 181 4.82 -19.24 12.28
CA LYS A 181 3.39 -19.53 12.47
C LYS A 181 2.48 -18.30 12.57
N GLU A 182 2.96 -17.23 13.19
CA GLU A 182 2.19 -15.99 13.37
C GLU A 182 2.02 -15.20 12.06
N ARG A 183 2.90 -15.42 11.08
CA ARG A 183 2.78 -14.87 9.72
C ARG A 183 3.31 -15.89 8.71
N PRO A 184 2.48 -16.87 8.33
CA PRO A 184 2.93 -18.03 7.56
C PRO A 184 3.57 -17.65 6.23
N LEU A 185 4.77 -18.20 5.99
CA LEU A 185 5.44 -18.16 4.69
C LEU A 185 5.23 -19.48 3.96
N LYS A 186 5.04 -19.43 2.64
CA LYS A 186 5.02 -20.63 1.81
C LYS A 186 6.42 -21.28 1.80
N ASN A 187 6.49 -22.62 1.71
CA ASN A 187 7.77 -23.35 1.63
C ASN A 187 8.71 -22.81 0.55
N GLN A 188 8.17 -22.36 -0.59
CA GLN A 188 8.93 -21.74 -1.67
C GLN A 188 9.60 -20.43 -1.24
N GLN A 189 8.93 -19.62 -0.41
CA GLN A 189 9.48 -18.37 0.10
C GLN A 189 10.60 -18.66 1.11
N ILE A 190 10.39 -19.59 2.04
CA ILE A 190 11.40 -20.01 3.01
C ILE A 190 12.64 -20.57 2.30
N ASN A 191 12.45 -21.46 1.33
CA ASN A 191 13.56 -22.00 0.52
C ASN A 191 14.31 -20.88 -0.23
N ARG A 192 13.61 -19.88 -0.75
CA ARG A 192 14.26 -18.75 -1.41
C ARG A 192 15.12 -17.95 -0.43
N LEU A 193 14.64 -17.69 0.78
CA LEU A 193 15.42 -17.01 1.82
C LEU A 193 16.67 -17.82 2.19
N LEU A 194 16.53 -19.12 2.41
CA LEU A 194 17.63 -20.02 2.76
C LEU A 194 18.66 -20.15 1.63
N ASN A 195 18.22 -20.24 0.38
CA ASN A 195 19.11 -20.25 -0.78
C ASN A 195 19.89 -18.93 -0.91
N GLU A 196 19.25 -17.79 -0.63
CA GLU A 196 19.96 -16.51 -0.61
C GLU A 196 20.95 -16.39 0.55
N LEU A 197 20.67 -17.03 1.69
CA LEU A 197 21.60 -17.17 2.81
C LEU A 197 22.74 -18.15 2.51
N ALA A 198 22.57 -19.05 1.54
CA ALA A 198 23.59 -20.05 1.23
C ALA A 198 24.89 -19.42 0.71
N GLY A 199 24.78 -18.29 0.01
CA GLY A 199 25.93 -17.45 -0.38
C GLY A 199 26.64 -16.78 0.80
N GLY A 200 26.01 -16.71 1.98
CA GLY A 200 26.51 -16.02 3.18
C GLY A 200 26.82 -16.94 4.36
N GLY A 201 26.98 -18.26 4.14
CA GLY A 201 27.41 -19.19 5.19
C GLY A 201 26.34 -20.14 5.73
N VAL A 202 25.22 -20.33 5.03
CA VAL A 202 24.26 -21.41 5.31
C VAL A 202 24.42 -22.52 4.27
N ASP A 203 24.19 -23.79 4.61
CA ASP A 203 24.25 -24.90 3.68
C ASP A 203 23.12 -25.90 3.89
N PHE A 204 22.75 -26.60 2.82
CA PHE A 204 21.76 -27.66 2.85
C PHE A 204 22.45 -29.03 2.77
N GLU A 205 22.23 -29.85 3.78
CA GLU A 205 22.78 -31.20 3.86
C GLU A 205 21.67 -32.25 3.68
N GLY A 206 21.90 -33.19 2.78
CA GLY A 206 21.00 -34.31 2.49
C GLY A 206 20.47 -34.33 1.05
N LYS A 207 19.69 -35.37 0.73
CA LYS A 207 19.11 -35.51 -0.62
C LYS A 207 17.99 -34.48 -0.84
N ARG A 208 18.06 -33.74 -1.95
CA ARG A 208 16.95 -32.86 -2.37
C ARG A 208 15.65 -33.67 -2.45
N ARG A 209 14.57 -33.13 -1.86
CA ARG A 209 13.23 -33.76 -1.71
C ARG A 209 13.14 -34.93 -0.71
N SER A 210 14.20 -35.24 0.04
CA SER A 210 14.15 -36.21 1.13
C SER A 210 13.60 -35.58 2.42
N LYS A 211 12.89 -36.38 3.24
CA LYS A 211 12.48 -36.00 4.61
C LYS A 211 13.68 -35.84 5.57
N SER A 212 14.86 -36.34 5.19
CA SER A 212 16.07 -36.28 6.01
C SER A 212 16.92 -35.02 5.80
N GLY A 213 16.61 -34.20 4.79
CA GLY A 213 17.40 -33.00 4.50
C GLY A 213 17.22 -31.89 5.54
N TYR A 214 18.31 -31.21 5.89
CA TYR A 214 18.32 -30.11 6.86
C TYR A 214 19.27 -28.99 6.43
N TRP A 215 19.01 -27.79 6.94
CA TRP A 215 19.86 -26.62 6.76
C TRP A 215 20.72 -26.42 8.00
N LYS A 216 21.97 -25.98 7.82
CA LYS A 216 22.90 -25.66 8.91
C LYS A 216 23.76 -24.45 8.54
N ILE A 217 24.40 -23.81 9.51
CA ILE A 217 25.46 -22.84 9.22
C ILE A 217 26.70 -23.63 8.76
N LYS A 218 27.39 -23.15 7.73
CA LYS A 218 28.69 -23.69 7.32
C LYS A 218 29.61 -23.59 8.52
N GLY A 219 30.05 -24.74 9.03
CA GLY A 219 31.09 -24.75 10.06
C GLY A 219 32.28 -23.99 9.51
N ASN A 220 32.86 -23.09 10.30
CA ASN A 220 34.21 -22.63 10.01
C ASN A 220 35.07 -23.89 9.94
N SER A 221 35.67 -24.14 8.78
CA SER A 221 36.79 -25.07 8.64
C SER A 221 38.01 -24.49 9.36
N ASN A 222 37.93 -24.37 10.69
CA ASN A 222 39.06 -24.07 11.58
C ASN A 222 39.30 -25.21 12.58
N ASP A 223 38.81 -26.41 12.27
CA ASP A 223 39.32 -27.66 12.85
C ASP A 223 40.23 -28.34 11.82
N ILE A 224 41.39 -27.72 11.56
CA ILE A 224 42.58 -28.42 11.05
C ILE A 224 43.76 -27.96 11.91
N GLU A 225 44.30 -28.92 12.67
CA GLU A 225 45.65 -28.95 13.26
C GLU A 225 45.99 -27.98 14.42
N LYS A 226 45.75 -28.41 15.66
CA LYS A 226 46.75 -29.09 16.52
C LYS A 226 46.16 -29.49 17.87
#